data_AF-A0A965KR70-F1
#
_entry.id   AF-A0A965KR70-F1
#
_cell.length_a   1.000
_cell.length_b   1.000
_cell.length_c   1.000
_cell.angle_alpha   90.00
_cell.angle_beta   90.00
_cell.angle_gamma   90.00
#
_symmetry.space_group_name_H-M   'P 1'
#
loop_
_entity.id
_entity.type
_entity.pdbx_description
1 polymer ?
#
loop_
_entity_poly.entity_id
_entity_poly.type
_entity_poly.pdbx_seq_one_letter_code
_entity_poly.pdbx_strand_id
1 'polypeptide(L)'
;FFTDARCPKDNVVGGVNNGWKVANSTLAFERGMSATTGYRRFEEEYRLMVEAAKENGKICDHVVRQRLMEYYSKIQILRFNGLRSLGANLSEKKDFGVMALGAANKMFWSEMHKQAMELALDIFGAHSMLVNTGPASGTWPGALREKRRAGYPASAMMSSFFFSRSETIWGGTSQIQRNIVGERVLGLPKEPKSAGGE
;
A
#
# COMPACT_ATOMS: atom_id res chain seq x y z
N PHE A 1 -2.06 -11.85 24.37
CA PHE A 1 -2.91 -11.18 25.37
C PHE A 1 -2.02 -10.69 26.49
N PHE A 2 -2.34 -9.54 27.09
CA PHE A 2 -1.66 -9.06 28.29
C PHE A 2 -2.64 -9.23 29.46
N THR A 3 -2.35 -10.15 30.38
CA THR A 3 -3.10 -10.36 31.63
C THR A 3 -2.11 -10.18 32.77
N ASP A 4 -2.39 -9.25 33.69
CA ASP A 4 -1.50 -8.88 34.81
C ASP A 4 -0.05 -8.55 34.41
N ALA A 5 0.14 -8.09 33.16
CA ALA A 5 1.44 -7.71 32.66
C ALA A 5 1.95 -6.46 33.39
N ARG A 6 3.08 -6.59 34.08
CA ARG A 6 3.75 -5.49 34.77
C ARG A 6 4.95 -5.00 33.97
N CYS A 7 5.14 -3.70 33.93
CA CYS A 7 6.24 -3.05 33.21
C CYS A 7 6.80 -1.90 34.08
N PRO A 8 8.13 -1.69 34.14
CA PRO A 8 8.73 -0.54 34.81
C PRO A 8 8.21 0.80 34.27
N LYS A 9 8.12 1.81 35.14
CA LYS A 9 7.70 3.17 34.76
C LYS A 9 8.64 3.80 33.73
N ASP A 10 9.92 3.43 33.76
CA ASP A 10 10.95 3.96 32.86
C ASP A 10 10.82 3.45 31.42
N ASN A 11 9.98 2.43 31.18
CA ASN A 11 9.68 1.94 29.84
C ASN A 11 8.58 2.78 29.13
N VAL A 12 8.03 3.82 29.78
CA VAL A 12 7.02 4.69 29.18
C VAL A 12 7.67 5.66 28.18
N VAL A 13 7.61 5.29 26.89
CA VAL A 13 8.13 6.12 25.80
C VAL A 13 7.32 7.42 25.67
N GLY A 14 8.00 8.56 25.67
CA GLY A 14 7.40 9.89 25.52
C GLY A 14 6.70 10.42 26.77
N GLY A 15 6.71 9.68 27.88
CA GLY A 15 6.07 10.08 29.14
C GLY A 15 4.56 9.76 29.19
N VAL A 16 4.03 9.75 30.42
CA VAL A 16 2.62 9.43 30.68
C VAL A 16 1.70 10.41 29.92
N ASN A 17 0.62 9.90 29.34
CA ASN A 17 -0.37 10.63 28.54
C ASN A 17 0.08 11.19 27.18
N ASN A 18 1.32 10.92 26.73
CA ASN A 18 1.83 11.42 25.44
C ASN A 18 1.73 10.41 24.29
N GLY A 19 0.98 9.32 24.45
CA GLY A 19 0.90 8.23 23.48
C GLY A 19 0.51 8.67 22.05
N TRP A 20 -0.40 9.64 21.93
CA TRP A 20 -0.83 10.15 20.62
C TRP A 20 0.30 10.88 19.87
N LYS A 21 1.12 11.66 20.59
CA LYS A 21 2.28 12.35 20.00
C LYS A 21 3.32 11.34 19.53
N VAL A 22 3.62 10.34 20.35
CA VAL A 22 4.57 9.26 20.00
C VAL A 22 4.08 8.50 18.77
N ALA A 23 2.82 8.06 18.76
CA ALA A 23 2.24 7.31 17.65
C ALA A 23 2.28 8.10 16.32
N ASN A 24 1.95 9.39 16.34
CA ASN A 24 1.99 10.23 15.13
C ASN A 24 3.42 10.44 14.62
N SER A 25 4.40 10.60 15.51
CA SER A 25 5.81 10.70 15.13
C SER A 25 6.31 9.42 14.45
N THR A 26 6.01 8.24 15.02
CA THR A 26 6.36 6.95 14.43
C THR A 26 5.72 6.77 13.05
N LEU A 27 4.42 7.06 12.92
CA LEU A 27 3.71 6.96 11.65
C LEU A 27 4.25 7.92 10.58
N ALA A 28 4.66 9.13 10.96
CA ALA A 28 5.27 10.08 10.03
C ALA A 28 6.62 9.56 9.50
N PHE A 29 7.44 8.95 10.37
CA PHE A 29 8.72 8.37 9.99
C PHE A 29 8.57 7.21 8.99
N GLU A 30 7.66 6.26 9.25
CA GLU A 30 7.41 5.12 8.36
C GLU A 30 6.96 5.55 6.95
N ARG A 31 6.15 6.62 6.86
CA ARG A 31 5.67 7.16 5.57
C ARG A 31 6.77 7.78 4.73
N GLY A 32 7.79 8.39 5.36
CA GLY A 32 8.91 9.02 4.66
C GLY A 32 9.82 8.01 3.97
N MET A 33 10.16 6.91 4.65
CA MET A 33 11.08 5.88 4.13
C MET A 33 10.49 5.09 2.96
N SER A 34 9.20 4.77 3.00
CA SER A 34 8.56 3.97 1.93
C SER A 34 8.37 4.75 0.62
N ALA A 35 8.26 6.08 0.70
CA ALA A 35 7.90 6.92 -0.45
C ALA A 35 8.97 6.97 -1.56
N THR A 36 10.26 6.79 -1.23
CA THR A 36 11.36 6.98 -2.19
C THR A 36 11.70 5.72 -2.99
N THR A 37 11.43 4.53 -2.45
CA THR A 37 11.85 3.25 -3.05
C THR A 37 10.72 2.25 -3.26
N GLY A 38 9.54 2.50 -2.70
CA GLY A 38 8.41 1.57 -2.74
C GLY A 38 7.94 1.21 -4.16
N TYR A 39 8.18 2.07 -5.15
CA TYR A 39 7.82 1.82 -6.54
C TYR A 39 8.50 0.58 -7.14
N ARG A 40 9.74 0.27 -6.72
CA ARG A 40 10.54 -0.86 -7.26
C ARG A 40 9.86 -2.21 -7.06
N ARG A 41 9.18 -2.37 -5.92
CA ARG A 41 8.38 -3.56 -5.62
C ARG A 41 7.28 -3.76 -6.66
N PHE A 42 6.61 -2.69 -7.06
CA PHE A 42 5.55 -2.74 -8.06
C PHE A 42 6.08 -2.88 -9.49
N GLU A 43 7.29 -2.39 -9.79
CA GLU A 43 7.97 -2.65 -11.08
C GLU A 43 8.25 -4.15 -11.30
N GLU A 44 8.73 -4.84 -10.26
CA GLU A 44 8.98 -6.28 -10.33
C GLU A 44 7.68 -7.07 -10.51
N GLU A 45 6.62 -6.68 -9.80
CA GLU A 45 5.30 -7.27 -9.94
C GLU A 45 4.74 -7.07 -11.36
N TYR A 46 4.83 -5.85 -11.89
CA TYR A 46 4.44 -5.53 -13.25
C TYR A 46 5.20 -6.37 -14.28
N ARG A 47 6.51 -6.56 -14.10
CA ARG A 47 7.33 -7.43 -14.96
C ARG A 47 6.77 -8.86 -15.02
N LEU A 48 6.48 -9.45 -13.86
CA LEU A 48 5.90 -10.80 -13.76
C LEU A 48 4.52 -10.90 -14.41
N MET A 49 3.68 -9.86 -14.26
CA MET A 49 2.36 -9.82 -14.91
C MET A 49 2.48 -9.74 -16.44
N VAL A 50 3.41 -8.95 -16.96
CA VAL A 50 3.66 -8.84 -18.40
C VAL A 50 4.20 -10.15 -18.98
N GLU A 51 5.12 -10.81 -18.27
CA GLU A 51 5.65 -12.13 -18.66
C GLU A 51 4.52 -13.16 -18.74
N ALA A 52 3.72 -13.31 -17.68
CA ALA A 52 2.58 -14.22 -17.67
C ALA A 52 1.57 -13.92 -18.79
N ALA A 53 1.25 -12.64 -19.02
CA ALA A 53 0.33 -12.24 -20.08
C ALA A 53 0.89 -12.55 -21.48
N LYS A 54 2.20 -12.47 -21.69
CA LYS A 54 2.85 -12.85 -22.95
C LYS A 54 2.81 -14.37 -23.14
N GLU A 55 3.18 -15.12 -22.13
CA GLU A 55 3.22 -16.60 -22.17
C GLU A 55 1.86 -17.21 -22.46
N ASN A 56 0.80 -16.68 -21.83
CA ASN A 56 -0.56 -17.20 -22.00
C ASN A 56 -1.39 -16.50 -23.10
N GLY A 57 -0.77 -15.58 -23.85
CA GLY A 57 -1.42 -14.84 -24.94
C GLY A 57 -2.41 -13.75 -24.52
N LYS A 58 -2.66 -13.53 -23.22
CA LYS A 58 -3.52 -12.42 -22.74
C LYS A 58 -2.97 -11.05 -23.06
N ILE A 59 -1.68 -10.93 -23.38
CA ILE A 59 -1.11 -9.69 -23.91
C ILE A 59 -1.77 -9.28 -25.23
N CYS A 60 -2.49 -10.17 -25.93
CA CYS A 60 -3.24 -9.81 -27.14
C CYS A 60 -4.63 -9.23 -26.83
N ASP A 61 -5.13 -9.35 -25.59
CA ASP A 61 -6.38 -8.74 -25.15
C ASP A 61 -6.17 -7.23 -24.93
N HIS A 62 -6.96 -6.40 -25.62
CA HIS A 62 -6.83 -4.94 -25.54
C HIS A 62 -7.16 -4.40 -24.15
N VAL A 63 -8.06 -5.04 -23.41
CA VAL A 63 -8.42 -4.64 -22.03
C VAL A 63 -7.27 -4.95 -21.07
N VAL A 64 -6.64 -6.13 -21.19
CA VAL A 64 -5.47 -6.49 -20.38
C VAL A 64 -4.30 -5.56 -20.69
N ARG A 65 -4.01 -5.29 -21.96
CA ARG A 65 -2.96 -4.35 -22.37
C ARG A 65 -3.17 -2.96 -21.79
N GLN A 66 -4.40 -2.44 -21.87
CA GLN A 66 -4.74 -1.13 -21.33
C GLN A 66 -4.52 -1.07 -19.81
N ARG A 67 -5.00 -2.08 -19.08
CA ARG A 67 -4.86 -2.11 -17.61
C ARG A 67 -3.42 -2.33 -17.16
N LEU A 68 -2.60 -3.06 -17.92
CA LEU A 68 -1.15 -3.16 -17.68
C LEU A 68 -0.50 -1.77 -17.82
N MET A 69 -0.85 -1.01 -18.86
CA MET A 69 -0.30 0.33 -19.06
C MET A 69 -0.79 1.33 -18.00
N GLU A 70 -2.03 1.22 -17.54
CA GLU A 70 -2.53 1.99 -16.40
C GLU A 70 -1.70 1.69 -15.14
N TYR A 71 -1.42 0.41 -14.87
CA TYR A 71 -0.60 0.03 -13.74
C TYR A 71 0.82 0.58 -13.85
N TYR A 72 1.47 0.39 -15.01
CA TYR A 72 2.78 0.95 -15.31
C TYR A 72 2.83 2.47 -15.08
N SER A 73 1.81 3.19 -15.56
CA SER A 73 1.72 4.64 -15.44
C SER A 73 1.64 5.06 -13.96
N LYS A 74 0.86 4.36 -13.15
CA LYS A 74 0.77 4.62 -11.70
C LYS A 74 2.08 4.32 -10.96
N ILE A 75 2.82 3.30 -11.39
CA ILE A 75 4.16 3.00 -10.85
C ILE A 75 5.12 4.14 -11.17
N GLN A 76 5.12 4.66 -12.39
CA GLN A 76 5.97 5.80 -12.76
C GLN A 76 5.58 7.07 -11.98
N ILE A 77 4.28 7.31 -11.74
CA ILE A 77 3.84 8.40 -10.87
C ILE A 77 4.42 8.26 -9.45
N LEU A 78 4.41 7.04 -8.87
CA LEU A 78 5.03 6.79 -7.57
C LEU A 78 6.54 7.07 -7.60
N ARG A 79 7.24 6.59 -8.63
CA ARG A 79 8.67 6.83 -8.81
C ARG A 79 8.98 8.33 -8.84
N PHE A 80 8.29 9.11 -9.68
CA PHE A 80 8.54 10.54 -9.79
C PHE A 80 8.15 11.31 -8.52
N ASN A 81 7.09 10.91 -7.82
CA ASN A 81 6.73 11.50 -6.53
C ASN A 81 7.77 11.19 -5.44
N GLY A 82 8.32 9.99 -5.43
CA GLY A 82 9.44 9.61 -4.57
C GLY A 82 10.70 10.42 -4.85
N LEU A 83 11.05 10.61 -6.12
CA LEU A 83 12.18 11.45 -6.54
C LEU A 83 11.96 12.93 -6.18
N ARG A 84 10.75 13.46 -6.35
CA ARG A 84 10.40 14.83 -5.94
C ARG A 84 10.57 15.01 -4.43
N SER A 85 10.09 14.03 -3.64
CA SER A 85 10.23 14.05 -2.19
C SER A 85 11.70 14.00 -1.77
N LEU A 86 12.52 13.16 -2.42
CA LEU A 86 13.95 13.09 -2.19
C LEU A 86 14.65 14.42 -2.53
N GLY A 87 14.35 15.00 -3.70
CA GLY A 87 14.94 16.27 -4.14
C GLY A 87 14.61 17.43 -3.20
N ALA A 88 13.38 17.52 -2.71
CA ALA A 88 12.97 18.54 -1.74
C ALA A 88 13.72 18.39 -0.41
N ASN A 89 13.88 17.16 0.10
CA ASN A 89 14.65 16.89 1.32
C ASN A 89 16.13 17.23 1.15
N LEU A 90 16.77 16.82 0.05
CA LEU A 90 18.18 17.12 -0.22
C LEU A 90 18.45 18.61 -0.42
N SER A 91 17.45 19.36 -0.89
CA SER A 91 17.56 20.81 -1.11
C SER A 91 17.12 21.64 0.10
N GLU A 92 16.73 20.99 1.21
CA GLU A 92 16.13 21.61 2.40
C GLU A 92 14.93 22.53 2.09
N LYS A 93 14.26 22.29 0.95
CA LYS A 93 13.12 23.09 0.51
C LYS A 93 11.84 22.55 1.11
N LYS A 94 11.09 23.40 1.81
CA LYS A 94 9.71 23.12 2.21
C LYS A 94 8.79 23.26 0.99
N ASP A 95 8.51 22.13 0.35
CA ASP A 95 7.58 22.05 -0.78
C ASP A 95 6.20 21.58 -0.29
N PHE A 96 5.20 22.47 -0.38
CA PHE A 96 3.81 22.14 -0.01
C PHE A 96 3.25 21.01 -0.87
N GLY A 97 3.66 20.90 -2.13
CA GLY A 97 3.31 19.79 -3.02
C GLY A 97 3.81 18.46 -2.48
N VAL A 98 5.00 18.40 -1.88
CA VAL A 98 5.52 17.19 -1.23
C VAL A 98 4.70 16.83 0.01
N MET A 99 4.27 17.81 0.79
CA MET A 99 3.38 17.57 1.94
C MET A 99 2.02 17.00 1.51
N ALA A 100 1.42 17.57 0.47
CA ALA A 100 0.16 17.10 -0.11
C ALA A 100 0.29 15.67 -0.66
N LEU A 101 1.39 15.38 -1.36
CA LEU A 101 1.70 14.03 -1.87
C LEU A 101 1.81 13.01 -0.73
N GLY A 102 2.48 13.36 0.38
CA GLY A 102 2.60 12.47 1.54
C GLY A 102 1.25 12.05 2.12
N ALA A 103 0.27 12.96 2.16
CA ALA A 103 -1.09 12.67 2.63
C ALA A 103 -1.87 11.76 1.67
N ALA A 104 -1.70 11.94 0.36
CA ALA A 104 -2.40 11.15 -0.66
C ALA A 104 -1.71 9.81 -0.97
N ASN A 105 -0.42 9.67 -0.69
CA ASN A 105 0.42 8.57 -1.16
C ASN A 105 -0.15 7.20 -0.75
N LYS A 106 -0.55 7.04 0.51
CA LYS A 106 -1.07 5.75 1.02
C LYS A 106 -2.30 5.29 0.25
N MET A 107 -3.25 6.19 0.06
CA MET A 107 -4.47 5.91 -0.69
C MET A 107 -4.13 5.58 -2.15
N PHE A 108 -3.24 6.35 -2.76
CA PHE A 108 -2.84 6.16 -4.15
C PHE A 108 -2.27 4.75 -4.39
N TRP A 109 -1.24 4.35 -3.64
CA TRP A 109 -0.58 3.07 -3.90
C TRP A 109 -1.44 1.86 -3.48
N SER A 110 -2.23 1.97 -2.40
CA SER A 110 -3.06 0.85 -1.93
C SER A 110 -4.24 0.56 -2.87
N GLU A 111 -4.90 1.61 -3.39
CA GLU A 111 -5.96 1.43 -4.40
C GLU A 111 -5.40 0.96 -5.75
N MET A 112 -4.20 1.43 -6.13
CA MET A 112 -3.48 0.95 -7.30
C MET A 112 -3.16 -0.55 -7.19
N HIS A 113 -2.57 -0.99 -6.08
CA HIS A 113 -2.15 -2.38 -5.91
C HIS A 113 -3.37 -3.32 -5.84
N LYS A 114 -4.47 -2.89 -5.23
CA LYS A 114 -5.75 -3.63 -5.28
C LYS A 114 -6.20 -3.89 -6.73
N GLN A 115 -6.18 -2.86 -7.58
CA GLN A 115 -6.55 -2.99 -9.01
C GLN A 115 -5.55 -3.84 -9.80
N ALA A 116 -4.25 -3.73 -9.49
CA ALA A 116 -3.21 -4.55 -10.10
C ALA A 116 -3.40 -6.04 -9.76
N MET A 117 -3.78 -6.36 -8.53
CA MET A 117 -4.06 -7.74 -8.14
C MET A 117 -5.34 -8.29 -8.78
N GLU A 118 -6.35 -7.46 -9.01
CA GLU A 118 -7.52 -7.85 -9.82
C GLU A 118 -7.09 -8.15 -11.27
N LEU A 119 -6.23 -7.30 -11.85
CA LEU A 119 -5.67 -7.55 -13.18
C LEU A 119 -4.84 -8.83 -13.23
N ALA A 120 -4.09 -9.15 -12.17
CA ALA A 120 -3.35 -10.40 -12.08
C ALA A 120 -4.32 -11.60 -12.15
N LEU A 121 -5.45 -11.57 -11.43
CA LEU A 121 -6.45 -12.63 -11.55
C LEU A 121 -7.02 -12.74 -12.97
N ASP A 122 -7.28 -11.62 -13.63
CA ASP A 122 -7.83 -11.58 -14.99
C ASP A 122 -6.84 -12.12 -16.05
N ILE A 123 -5.54 -11.89 -15.85
CA ILE A 123 -4.49 -12.48 -16.70
C ILE A 123 -4.51 -14.01 -16.62
N PHE A 124 -4.72 -14.60 -15.45
CA PHE A 124 -4.78 -16.06 -15.30
C PHE A 124 -6.19 -16.64 -15.52
N GLY A 125 -7.22 -15.80 -15.55
CA GLY A 125 -8.60 -16.18 -15.86
C GLY A 125 -9.14 -17.26 -14.92
N ALA A 126 -9.75 -18.30 -15.48
CA ALA A 126 -10.35 -19.40 -14.70
C ALA A 126 -9.34 -20.14 -13.81
N HIS A 127 -8.04 -20.16 -14.15
CA HIS A 127 -7.01 -20.75 -13.30
C HIS A 127 -6.92 -20.05 -11.94
N SER A 128 -7.27 -18.77 -11.86
CA SER A 128 -7.29 -18.01 -10.60
C SER A 128 -8.27 -18.54 -9.56
N MET A 129 -9.14 -19.50 -9.90
CA MET A 129 -9.95 -20.23 -8.93
C MET A 129 -9.12 -21.19 -8.05
N LEU A 130 -7.90 -21.52 -8.46
CA LEU A 130 -6.98 -22.36 -7.70
C LEU A 130 -6.04 -21.49 -6.84
N VAL A 131 -5.88 -21.86 -5.57
CA VAL A 131 -5.09 -21.07 -4.61
C VAL A 131 -3.58 -21.02 -4.93
N ASN A 132 -3.09 -22.01 -5.68
CA ASN A 132 -1.70 -22.14 -6.09
C ASN A 132 -1.40 -21.52 -7.46
N THR A 133 -2.37 -20.84 -8.09
CA THR A 133 -2.17 -20.19 -9.38
C THR A 133 -1.28 -18.96 -9.27
N GLY A 134 -0.37 -18.81 -10.22
CA GLY A 134 0.54 -17.69 -10.34
C GLY A 134 1.93 -18.15 -10.78
N PRO A 135 2.89 -17.21 -10.95
CA PRO A 135 4.26 -17.55 -11.32
C PRO A 135 4.91 -18.50 -10.31
N ALA A 136 5.75 -19.42 -10.81
CA ALA A 136 6.50 -20.37 -9.97
C ALA A 136 7.54 -19.68 -9.07
N SER A 137 8.01 -18.51 -9.48
CA SER A 137 8.99 -17.69 -8.77
C SER A 137 8.66 -16.20 -8.94
N GLY A 138 9.19 -15.37 -8.06
CA GLY A 138 9.04 -13.92 -8.12
C GLY A 138 8.61 -13.34 -6.77
N THR A 139 9.02 -12.10 -6.52
CA THR A 139 8.73 -11.45 -5.23
C THR A 139 7.44 -10.65 -5.34
N TRP A 140 6.36 -11.23 -4.84
CA TRP A 140 5.12 -10.49 -4.63
C TRP A 140 5.07 -9.98 -3.17
N PRO A 141 4.65 -8.75 -2.90
CA PRO A 141 3.37 -8.66 -2.22
C PRO A 141 3.04 -9.32 -0.90
N GLY A 142 3.92 -9.43 0.11
CA GLY A 142 3.53 -10.19 1.32
C GLY A 142 3.45 -11.70 1.07
N ALA A 143 4.15 -12.18 0.04
CA ALA A 143 4.41 -13.60 -0.25
C ALA A 143 5.42 -14.23 0.73
N LEU A 144 6.15 -13.44 1.52
CA LEU A 144 7.04 -13.92 2.59
C LEU A 144 6.29 -14.34 3.86
N ARG A 145 4.96 -14.55 3.78
CA ARG A 145 4.19 -15.05 4.91
C ARG A 145 4.54 -16.51 5.16
N GLU A 146 4.82 -16.81 6.42
CA GLU A 146 5.01 -18.16 6.92
C GLU A 146 3.87 -19.07 6.43
N LYS A 147 4.20 -20.23 5.88
CA LYS A 147 3.23 -21.26 5.47
C LYS A 147 2.66 -21.91 6.73
N ARG A 148 1.71 -21.22 7.38
CA ARG A 148 1.17 -21.61 8.70
C ARG A 148 0.32 -22.87 8.70
N ARG A 149 -0.15 -23.33 7.54
CA ARG A 149 -1.03 -24.50 7.43
C ARG A 149 -0.49 -25.49 6.41
N ALA A 150 -0.14 -26.69 6.88
CA ALA A 150 0.16 -27.82 6.02
C ALA A 150 -1.05 -28.08 5.10
N GLY A 151 -0.81 -28.17 3.80
CA GLY A 151 -1.86 -28.37 2.79
C GLY A 151 -2.58 -27.11 2.29
N TYR A 152 -2.10 -25.90 2.62
CA TYR A 152 -2.62 -24.65 2.03
C TYR A 152 -1.59 -24.00 1.09
N PRO A 153 -1.50 -24.44 -0.19
CA PRO A 153 -0.43 -24.08 -1.10
C PRO A 153 -0.68 -22.74 -1.80
N ALA A 154 -1.01 -21.68 -1.05
CA ALA A 154 -1.24 -20.38 -1.64
C ALA A 154 0.01 -19.88 -2.36
N SER A 155 -0.13 -19.51 -3.63
CA SER A 155 0.96 -18.91 -4.40
C SER A 155 1.31 -17.52 -3.84
N ALA A 156 2.48 -17.02 -4.23
CA ALA A 156 2.90 -15.66 -3.92
C ALA A 156 1.89 -14.61 -4.46
N MET A 157 1.45 -14.78 -5.71
CA MET A 157 0.46 -13.91 -6.36
C MET A 157 -0.87 -13.92 -5.61
N MET A 158 -1.39 -15.10 -5.26
CA MET A 158 -2.68 -15.24 -4.57
C MET A 158 -2.62 -14.67 -3.15
N SER A 159 -1.47 -14.85 -2.47
CA SER A 159 -1.22 -14.21 -1.17
C SER A 159 -1.21 -12.69 -1.28
N SER A 160 -0.60 -12.13 -2.33
CA SER A 160 -0.61 -10.69 -2.62
C SER A 160 -2.01 -10.17 -2.93
N PHE A 161 -2.81 -10.91 -3.70
CA PHE A 161 -4.20 -10.56 -3.96
C PHE A 161 -4.98 -10.35 -2.66
N PHE A 162 -4.93 -11.32 -1.74
CA PHE A 162 -5.58 -11.17 -0.44
C PHE A 162 -4.97 -10.05 0.40
N PHE A 163 -3.63 -9.90 0.35
CA PHE A 163 -2.95 -8.86 1.10
C PHE A 163 -3.33 -7.45 0.65
N SER A 164 -3.48 -7.22 -0.66
CA SER A 164 -3.85 -5.91 -1.23
C SER A 164 -5.19 -5.39 -0.71
N ARG A 165 -6.13 -6.28 -0.33
CA ARG A 165 -7.39 -5.90 0.33
C ARG A 165 -7.17 -5.32 1.71
N SER A 166 -6.20 -5.85 2.45
CA SER A 166 -5.88 -5.33 3.79
C SER A 166 -5.18 -3.97 3.73
N GLU A 167 -4.43 -3.69 2.67
CA GLU A 167 -3.67 -2.45 2.50
C GLU A 167 -4.56 -1.20 2.45
N THR A 168 -5.81 -1.32 2.00
CA THR A 168 -6.77 -0.21 2.05
C THR A 168 -7.31 0.05 3.46
N ILE A 169 -7.03 -0.82 4.43
CA ILE A 169 -7.56 -0.77 5.80
C ILE A 169 -6.48 -0.36 6.80
N TRP A 170 -5.36 -1.09 6.88
CA TRP A 170 -4.35 -0.85 7.90
C TRP A 170 -3.58 0.46 7.66
N GLY A 171 -3.00 1.02 8.73
CA GLY A 171 -2.28 2.30 8.68
C GLY A 171 -3.19 3.51 8.41
N GLY A 172 -4.50 3.36 8.62
CA GLY A 172 -5.55 4.32 8.32
C GLY A 172 -6.30 3.93 7.05
N THR A 173 -7.61 3.70 7.18
CA THR A 173 -8.46 3.25 6.07
C THR A 173 -8.48 4.26 4.92
N SER A 174 -8.80 3.83 3.70
CA SER A 174 -8.92 4.74 2.55
C SER A 174 -9.90 5.90 2.83
N GLN A 175 -10.95 5.67 3.61
CA GLN A 175 -11.92 6.70 4.04
C GLN A 175 -11.26 7.75 4.94
N ILE A 176 -10.51 7.32 5.97
CA ILE A 176 -9.78 8.24 6.84
C ILE A 176 -8.73 9.03 6.05
N GLN A 177 -8.05 8.40 5.08
CA GLN A 177 -7.11 9.12 4.21
C GLN A 177 -7.80 10.17 3.34
N ARG A 178 -9.01 9.89 2.81
CA ARG A 178 -9.81 10.90 2.07
C ARG A 178 -10.15 12.10 2.94
N ASN A 179 -10.53 11.87 4.20
CA ASN A 179 -10.81 12.96 5.14
C ASN A 179 -9.55 13.77 5.44
N ILE A 180 -8.40 13.12 5.65
CA ILE A 180 -7.11 13.80 5.86
C ILE A 180 -6.76 14.68 4.66
N VAL A 181 -6.92 14.18 3.42
CA VAL A 181 -6.68 14.97 2.20
C VAL A 181 -7.68 16.13 2.12
N GLY A 182 -8.97 15.88 2.33
CA GLY A 182 -10.00 16.90 2.33
C GLY A 182 -9.71 18.04 3.33
N GLU A 183 -9.47 17.71 4.58
CA GLU A 183 -9.28 18.69 5.65
C GLU A 183 -7.91 19.39 5.59
N ARG A 184 -6.82 18.63 5.37
CA ARG A 184 -5.45 19.17 5.51
C ARG A 184 -4.84 19.67 4.23
N VAL A 185 -5.27 19.16 3.08
CA VAL A 185 -4.72 19.56 1.77
C VAL A 185 -5.69 20.49 1.06
N LEU A 186 -6.98 20.16 1.05
CA LEU A 186 -8.01 20.92 0.32
C LEU A 186 -8.71 21.99 1.18
N GLY A 187 -8.51 22.00 2.50
CA GLY A 187 -9.13 22.96 3.42
C GLY A 187 -10.64 22.78 3.58
N LEU A 188 -11.17 21.59 3.29
CA LEU A 188 -12.59 21.29 3.46
C LEU A 188 -12.97 21.26 4.96
N PRO A 189 -14.24 21.54 5.30
CA PRO A 189 -14.74 21.39 6.65
C PRO A 189 -14.52 19.97 7.19
N LYS A 190 -14.29 19.87 8.50
CA LYS A 190 -14.18 18.59 9.19
C LYS A 190 -15.50 17.82 9.11
N GLU A 191 -15.40 16.49 9.14
CA GLU A 191 -16.59 15.65 9.30
C GLU A 191 -17.40 16.10 10.53
N PRO A 192 -18.74 16.24 10.40
CA PRO A 192 -19.60 16.52 11.54
C PRO A 192 -19.42 15.42 12.59
N LYS A 193 -19.06 15.80 13.81
CA LYS A 193 -19.11 14.86 14.93
C LYS A 193 -20.58 14.51 15.16
N SER A 194 -20.90 13.23 15.36
CA SER A 194 -22.24 12.88 15.84
C SER A 194 -22.53 13.72 17.07
N ALA A 195 -23.69 14.39 17.11
CA ALA A 195 -24.14 15.04 18.32
C ALA A 195 -24.05 13.99 19.43
N GLY A 196 -23.20 14.24 20.43
CA GLY A 196 -23.02 13.31 21.53
C GLY A 196 -24.39 13.08 22.16
N GLY A 197 -24.79 11.81 22.28
CA GLY A 197 -25.81 11.47 23.25
C GLY A 197 -25.26 11.86 24.62
N GLU A 198 -26.05 12.66 25.34
CA GLU A 198 -25.85 12.97 26.76
C GLU A 198 -25.67 11.71 27.60
#